data_AF-A0A3B8QU16-F1
#
_entry.id   AF-A0A3B8QU16-F1
#
_cell.length_a   1.000
_cell.length_b   1.000
_cell.length_c   1.000
_cell.angle_alpha   90.00
_cell.angle_beta   90.00
_cell.angle_gamma   90.00
#
_symmetry.space_group_name_H-M   'P 1'
#
loop_
_entity.id
_entity.type
_entity.pdbx_description
1 polymer ?
#
loop_
_entity_poly.entity_id
_entity_poly.type
_entity_poly.pdbx_seq_one_letter_code
_entity_poly.pdbx_strand_id
1 'polypeptide(L)'
;MKLEDESKIRNMIRESSLWEISIVSVLILPTITGFWLSLLGIANDSPERIKAILVVVIVYIISVGLAKFGQSKAAKQANQKRILVNRLLRRKNRKASFSNLVENSHDLLTDTVIQELITEFPKVFVPIKIKGKGKGVKLLEEEEE
;
A
#
# COMPACT_ATOMS: atom_id res chain seq x y z
N MET A 1 1.64 23.42 -7.85
CA MET A 1 0.62 22.43 -8.24
C MET A 1 1.23 21.26 -9.04
N LYS A 2 2.34 20.65 -8.58
CA LYS A 2 3.01 19.52 -9.27
C LYS A 2 3.45 18.38 -8.32
N LEU A 3 3.71 18.68 -7.05
CA LEU A 3 4.19 17.69 -6.07
C LEU A 3 3.05 16.86 -5.43
N GLU A 4 1.84 17.42 -5.33
CA GLU A 4 0.67 16.70 -4.80
C GLU A 4 0.22 15.56 -5.72
N ASP A 5 0.31 15.75 -7.03
CA ASP A 5 -0.08 14.72 -8.00
C ASP A 5 0.91 13.55 -8.04
N GLU A 6 2.21 13.83 -7.94
CA GLU A 6 3.23 12.76 -7.87
C GLU A 6 3.08 11.90 -6.62
N SER A 7 2.77 12.52 -5.47
CA SER A 7 2.51 11.79 -4.23
C SER A 7 1.20 11.01 -4.27
N LYS A 8 0.14 11.56 -4.89
CA LYS A 8 -1.12 10.84 -5.14
C LYS A 8 -0.94 9.64 -6.06
N ILE A 9 -0.25 9.81 -7.20
CA ILE A 9 0.02 8.72 -8.13
C ILE A 9 0.86 7.64 -7.46
N ARG A 10 1.90 8.03 -6.72
CA ARG A 10 2.73 7.09 -5.94
C ARG A 10 1.90 6.35 -4.89
N ASN A 11 1.02 7.05 -4.18
CA ASN A 11 0.15 6.44 -3.17
C ASN A 11 -0.91 5.52 -3.79
N MET A 12 -1.47 5.88 -4.95
CA MET A 12 -2.39 5.02 -5.71
C MET A 12 -1.69 3.74 -6.18
N ILE A 13 -0.50 3.85 -6.78
CA ILE A 13 0.30 2.67 -7.17
C ILE A 13 0.64 1.80 -5.96
N ARG A 14 0.83 2.41 -4.79
CA ARG A 14 1.16 1.71 -3.55
C ARG A 14 -0.05 1.01 -2.91
N GLU A 15 -1.24 1.56 -3.10
CA GLU A 15 -2.50 1.04 -2.57
C GLU A 15 -3.15 0.02 -3.50
N SER A 16 -2.81 0.04 -4.79
CA SER A 16 -3.30 -0.91 -5.77
C SER A 16 -2.83 -2.33 -5.47
N SER A 17 -3.73 -3.27 -5.70
CA SER A 17 -3.45 -4.70 -5.61
C SER A 17 -2.37 -5.08 -6.63
N LEU A 18 -1.46 -6.00 -6.26
CA LEU A 18 -0.46 -6.58 -7.19
C LEU A 18 -1.12 -7.12 -8.47
N TRP A 19 -2.37 -7.58 -8.35
CA TRP A 19 -3.14 -8.08 -9.48
C TRP A 19 -3.57 -6.94 -10.42
N GLU A 20 -3.98 -5.80 -9.87
CA GLU A 20 -4.35 -4.60 -10.64
C GLU A 20 -3.12 -4.01 -11.36
N ILE A 21 -1.99 -3.88 -10.66
CA ILE A 21 -0.73 -3.40 -11.24
C ILE A 21 -0.26 -4.35 -12.34
N SER A 22 -0.36 -5.66 -12.11
CA SER A 22 0.05 -6.65 -13.11
C SER A 22 -0.82 -6.62 -14.35
N ILE A 23 -2.15 -6.44 -14.22
CA ILE A 23 -3.04 -6.35 -15.39
C ILE A 23 -2.78 -5.09 -16.20
N VAL A 24 -2.71 -3.95 -15.52
CA VAL A 24 -2.43 -2.66 -16.17
C VAL A 24 -1.07 -2.72 -16.86
N SER A 25 -0.07 -3.31 -16.21
CA SER A 25 1.24 -3.49 -16.79
C SER A 25 1.24 -4.47 -17.96
N VAL A 26 0.53 -5.60 -17.90
CA VAL A 26 0.42 -6.54 -19.03
C VAL A 26 -0.26 -5.92 -20.25
N LEU A 27 -1.16 -4.95 -20.06
CA LEU A 27 -1.79 -4.21 -21.16
C LEU A 27 -0.90 -3.09 -21.71
N ILE A 28 -0.18 -2.38 -20.84
CA ILE A 28 0.61 -1.19 -21.22
C ILE A 28 2.02 -1.55 -21.68
N LEU A 29 2.68 -2.53 -21.04
CA LEU A 29 4.05 -2.94 -21.37
C LEU A 29 4.19 -3.33 -22.84
N PRO A 30 3.32 -4.16 -23.44
CA PRO A 30 3.50 -4.57 -24.84
C PRO A 30 3.45 -3.38 -25.79
N THR A 31 2.60 -2.39 -25.51
CA THR A 31 2.47 -1.17 -26.31
C THR A 31 3.70 -0.29 -26.17
N ILE A 32 4.18 -0.06 -24.94
CA ILE A 32 5.39 0.73 -24.68
C ILE A 32 6.62 0.03 -25.26
N THR A 33 6.75 -1.28 -25.03
CA THR A 33 7.88 -2.08 -25.52
C THR A 33 7.86 -2.13 -27.04
N GLY A 34 6.71 -2.32 -27.68
CA GLY A 34 6.56 -2.26 -29.13
C GLY A 34 6.94 -0.89 -29.70
N PHE A 35 6.55 0.19 -29.05
CA PHE A 35 6.93 1.56 -29.43
C PHE A 35 8.44 1.78 -29.35
N TRP A 36 9.09 1.36 -28.26
CA TRP A 36 10.54 1.46 -28.09
C TRP A 36 11.33 0.57 -29.07
N LEU A 37 10.87 -0.66 -29.32
CA LEU A 37 11.48 -1.56 -30.30
C LEU A 37 11.40 -0.99 -31.72
N SER A 38 10.29 -0.34 -32.06
CA SER A 38 10.10 0.35 -33.34
C SER A 38 11.06 1.55 -33.47
N LEU A 39 11.18 2.36 -32.41
CA LEU A 39 12.13 3.48 -32.33
C LEU A 39 13.59 3.05 -32.49
N LEU A 40 13.94 1.88 -31.96
CA LEU A 40 15.28 1.29 -32.07
C LEU A 40 15.52 0.59 -33.41
N GLY A 41 14.53 0.58 -34.32
CA GLY A 41 14.65 -0.04 -35.64
C GLY A 41 14.80 -1.56 -35.61
N ILE A 42 14.41 -2.20 -34.50
CA ILE A 42 14.56 -3.65 -34.33
C ILE A 42 13.47 -4.35 -35.16
N ALA A 43 13.91 -5.09 -36.18
CA ALA A 43 13.01 -5.82 -37.07
C ALA A 43 12.11 -6.79 -36.31
N ASN A 44 10.84 -6.87 -36.74
CA ASN A 44 9.80 -7.64 -36.07
C ASN A 44 10.13 -9.12 -35.88
N ASP A 45 10.94 -9.71 -36.78
CA ASP A 45 11.33 -11.13 -36.79
C ASP A 45 12.78 -11.39 -36.33
N SER A 46 13.44 -10.41 -35.72
CA SER A 46 14.80 -10.62 -35.23
C SER A 46 14.82 -11.40 -33.89
N PRO A 47 15.77 -12.32 -33.68
CA PRO A 47 16.00 -12.94 -32.36
C PRO A 47 16.40 -11.92 -31.29
N GLU A 48 16.88 -10.75 -31.71
CA GLU A 48 17.21 -9.59 -30.86
C GLU A 48 15.96 -8.99 -30.21
N ARG A 49 14.83 -8.99 -30.91
CA ARG A 49 13.53 -8.56 -30.38
C ARG A 49 13.08 -9.42 -29.21
N ILE A 50 13.22 -10.74 -29.34
CA ILE A 50 12.85 -11.70 -28.29
C ILE A 50 13.70 -11.44 -27.04
N LYS A 51 15.03 -11.27 -27.22
CA LYS A 51 15.94 -10.95 -26.10
C LYS A 51 15.58 -9.63 -25.43
N ALA A 52 15.28 -8.59 -26.21
CA ALA A 52 14.90 -7.28 -25.68
C ALA A 52 13.59 -7.33 -24.87
N ILE A 53 12.56 -8.03 -25.38
CA ILE A 53 11.31 -8.26 -24.64
C ILE A 53 11.59 -9.00 -23.33
N LEU A 54 12.42 -10.04 -23.37
CA LEU A 54 12.76 -10.85 -22.20
C LEU A 54 13.47 -10.03 -21.12
N VAL A 55 14.40 -9.15 -21.51
CA VAL A 55 15.08 -8.22 -20.59
C VAL A 55 14.08 -7.25 -19.95
N VAL A 56 13.18 -6.66 -20.74
CA VAL A 56 12.15 -5.74 -20.21
C VAL A 56 11.24 -6.45 -19.21
N VAL A 57 10.83 -7.69 -19.49
CA VAL A 57 10.02 -8.50 -18.57
C VAL A 57 10.78 -8.81 -17.28
N ILE A 58 12.05 -9.18 -17.36
CA ILE A 58 12.88 -9.44 -16.16
C ILE A 58 13.03 -8.19 -15.31
N VAL A 59 13.35 -7.04 -15.92
CA VAL A 59 13.48 -5.75 -15.21
C VAL A 59 12.16 -5.37 -14.54
N TYR A 60 11.03 -5.60 -15.21
CA TYR A 60 9.70 -5.38 -14.64
C TYR A 60 9.46 -6.26 -13.40
N ILE A 61 9.73 -7.56 -13.49
CA ILE A 61 9.56 -8.50 -12.36
C ILE A 61 10.44 -8.07 -11.17
N ILE A 62 11.70 -7.71 -11.42
CA ILE A 62 12.63 -7.25 -10.37
C ILE A 62 12.14 -5.94 -9.76
N SER A 63 11.66 -5.00 -10.56
CA SER A 63 11.17 -3.70 -10.09
C SER A 63 9.93 -3.84 -9.22
N VAL A 64 8.98 -4.69 -9.60
CA VAL A 64 7.79 -5.01 -8.79
C VAL A 64 8.19 -5.74 -7.52
N GLY A 65 9.15 -6.67 -7.60
CA GLY A 65 9.70 -7.36 -6.44
C GLY A 65 10.35 -6.40 -5.44
N LEU A 66 11.22 -5.51 -5.91
CA LEU A 66 11.87 -4.48 -5.10
C LEU A 66 10.86 -3.49 -4.51
N ALA A 67 9.83 -3.08 -5.28
CA ALA A 67 8.76 -2.23 -4.76
C ALA A 67 7.98 -2.90 -3.61
N LYS A 68 7.83 -4.24 -3.66
CA LYS A 68 7.17 -5.03 -2.61
C LYS A 68 8.06 -5.20 -1.37
N PHE A 69 9.34 -5.53 -1.55
CA PHE A 69 10.28 -5.72 -0.44
C PHE A 69 10.79 -4.41 0.16
N GLY A 70 10.76 -3.32 -0.59
CA GLY A 70 11.15 -1.98 -0.17
C GLY A 70 10.12 -1.26 0.72
N GLN A 71 9.07 -1.93 1.20
CA GLN A 71 8.25 -1.37 2.27
C GLN A 71 9.09 -1.25 3.54
N SER A 72 9.72 -0.09 3.71
CA SER A 72 10.31 0.31 4.99
C SER A 72 9.27 0.10 6.09
N LYS A 73 9.73 -0.41 7.24
CA LYS A 73 8.90 -0.65 8.44
C LYS A 73 7.99 0.55 8.74
N ALA A 74 8.53 1.76 8.59
CA ALA A 74 7.81 3.02 8.77
C ALA A 74 6.59 3.17 7.85
N ALA A 75 6.68 2.72 6.61
CA ALA A 75 5.57 2.84 5.66
C ALA A 75 4.51 1.76 5.85
N LYS A 76 4.90 0.57 6.30
CA LYS A 76 3.96 -0.46 6.74
C LYS A 76 3.17 0.04 7.95
N GLN A 77 3.86 0.66 8.91
CA GLN A 77 3.24 1.29 10.09
C GLN A 77 2.34 2.47 9.70
N ALA A 78 2.74 3.34 8.77
CA ALA A 78 1.90 4.43 8.27
C ALA A 78 0.61 3.91 7.62
N ASN A 79 0.68 2.83 6.84
CA ASN A 79 -0.49 2.20 6.25
C ASN A 79 -1.41 1.60 7.33
N GLN A 80 -0.83 0.88 8.31
CA GLN A 80 -1.58 0.32 9.43
C GLN A 80 -2.24 1.41 10.31
N LYS A 81 -1.55 2.54 10.54
CA LYS A 81 -2.13 3.75 11.15
C LYS A 81 -3.37 4.19 10.36
N ARG A 82 -3.25 4.38 9.04
CA ARG A 82 -4.35 4.85 8.19
C ARG A 82 -5.55 3.91 8.22
N ILE A 83 -5.32 2.60 8.17
CA ILE A 83 -6.38 1.58 8.26
C ILE A 83 -7.09 1.68 9.62
N LEU A 84 -6.34 1.82 10.71
CA LEU A 84 -6.90 1.94 12.05
C LEU A 84 -7.72 3.23 12.22
N VAL A 85 -7.20 4.37 11.74
CA VAL A 85 -7.91 5.67 11.73
C VAL A 85 -9.22 5.54 10.96
N ASN A 86 -9.19 5.07 9.71
CA ASN A 86 -10.38 4.92 8.86
C ASN A 86 -11.44 4.03 9.52
N ARG A 87 -11.04 2.96 10.20
CA ARG A 87 -11.97 2.08 10.93
C ARG A 87 -12.60 2.76 12.13
N LEU A 88 -11.83 3.55 12.88
CA LEU A 88 -12.34 4.28 14.04
C LEU A 88 -13.25 5.42 13.58
N LEU A 89 -12.91 6.16 12.53
CA LEU A 89 -13.75 7.22 11.95
C LEU A 89 -15.12 6.71 11.49
N ARG A 90 -15.20 5.50 10.92
CA ARG A 90 -16.48 4.88 10.52
C ARG A 90 -17.40 4.55 11.71
N ARG A 91 -16.92 4.59 12.96
CA ARG A 91 -17.73 4.31 14.15
C ARG A 91 -18.18 5.62 14.80
N LYS A 92 -19.47 5.73 15.13
CA LYS A 92 -20.07 6.92 15.80
C LYS A 92 -19.29 7.44 17.01
N ASN A 93 -18.68 6.53 17.79
CA ASN A 93 -17.96 6.87 19.02
C ASN A 93 -16.43 6.90 18.86
N ARG A 94 -15.92 6.72 17.63
CA ARG A 94 -14.49 6.68 17.29
C ARG A 94 -13.65 5.76 18.19
N LYS A 95 -14.28 4.67 18.68
CA LYS A 95 -13.71 3.73 19.64
C LYS A 95 -14.02 2.29 19.26
N ALA A 96 -13.06 1.39 19.49
CA ALA A 96 -13.22 -0.03 19.24
C ALA A 96 -12.40 -0.88 20.23
N SER A 97 -12.88 -2.09 20.55
CA SER A 97 -12.08 -3.08 21.28
C SER A 97 -11.06 -3.69 20.33
N PHE A 98 -9.95 -4.19 20.88
CA PHE A 98 -8.92 -4.87 20.09
C PHE A 98 -9.52 -6.08 19.37
N SER A 99 -10.32 -6.88 20.07
CA SER A 99 -11.06 -8.00 19.48
C SER A 99 -11.86 -7.63 18.23
N ASN A 100 -12.65 -6.55 18.29
CA ASN A 100 -13.44 -6.08 17.15
C ASN A 100 -12.56 -5.57 15.98
N LEU A 101 -11.35 -5.09 16.27
CA LEU A 101 -10.41 -4.61 15.26
C LEU A 101 -9.67 -5.75 14.58
N VAL A 102 -9.35 -6.81 15.34
CA VAL A 102 -8.63 -8.01 14.89
C VAL A 102 -9.55 -8.97 14.12
N GLU A 103 -10.79 -9.16 14.57
CA GLU A 103 -11.76 -10.09 13.97
C GLU A 103 -12.06 -9.79 12.50
N ASN A 104 -11.84 -8.54 12.07
CA ASN A 104 -12.13 -8.08 10.70
C ASN A 104 -10.87 -7.66 9.92
N SER A 105 -9.64 -7.93 10.39
CA SER A 105 -8.42 -7.41 9.78
C SER A 105 -7.60 -8.38 8.92
N HIS A 106 -7.95 -9.66 8.81
CA HIS A 106 -7.23 -10.67 8.00
C HIS A 106 -5.70 -10.41 7.99
N ASP A 107 -5.06 -10.55 9.15
CA ASP A 107 -3.62 -10.37 9.42
C ASP A 107 -3.02 -8.95 9.36
N LEU A 108 -3.77 -7.91 8.97
CA LEU A 108 -3.19 -6.56 8.87
C LEU A 108 -3.09 -5.82 10.22
N LEU A 109 -3.96 -6.15 11.17
CA LEU A 109 -4.01 -5.57 12.52
C LEU A 109 -4.08 -6.71 13.53
N THR A 110 -3.00 -6.86 14.30
CA THR A 110 -2.88 -7.77 15.44
C THR A 110 -2.83 -6.96 16.73
N ASP A 111 -3.11 -7.57 17.88
CA ASP A 111 -3.02 -6.90 19.18
C ASP A 111 -1.65 -6.22 19.41
N THR A 112 -0.57 -6.87 19.01
CA THR A 112 0.80 -6.33 19.07
C THR A 112 0.96 -5.08 18.22
N VAL A 113 0.50 -5.14 16.96
CA VAL A 113 0.53 -4.00 16.02
C VAL A 113 -0.30 -2.83 16.56
N ILE A 114 -1.47 -3.09 17.14
CA ILE A 114 -2.31 -2.02 17.71
C ILE A 114 -1.59 -1.38 18.91
N GLN A 115 -0.92 -2.16 19.76
CA GLN A 115 -0.12 -1.60 20.86
C GLN A 115 1.08 -0.79 20.37
N GLU A 116 1.79 -1.28 19.36
CA GLU A 116 2.90 -0.54 18.73
C GLU A 116 2.39 0.80 18.18
N LEU A 117 1.28 0.81 17.44
CA LEU A 117 0.69 2.03 16.90
C LEU A 117 0.24 3.02 17.97
N ILE A 118 -0.31 2.56 19.10
CA ILE A 118 -0.66 3.44 20.23
C ILE A 118 0.60 4.06 20.85
N THR A 119 1.66 3.28 20.98
CA THR A 119 2.93 3.73 21.57
C THR A 119 3.64 4.72 20.65
N GLU A 120 3.58 4.50 19.35
CA GLU A 120 4.24 5.31 18.33
C GLU A 120 3.45 6.58 17.97
N PHE A 121 2.11 6.55 18.07
CA PHE A 121 1.23 7.68 17.79
C PHE A 121 0.29 8.02 18.97
N PRO A 122 0.83 8.41 20.14
CA PRO A 122 0.04 8.69 21.34
C PRO A 122 -0.86 9.93 21.21
N LYS A 123 -0.55 10.84 20.28
CA LYS A 123 -1.37 12.01 19.95
C LYS A 123 -2.65 11.64 19.17
N VAL A 124 -2.63 10.51 18.45
CA VAL A 124 -3.73 10.07 17.57
C VAL A 124 -4.57 9.00 18.24
N PHE A 125 -3.95 8.11 19.02
CA PHE A 125 -4.63 6.98 19.65
C PHE A 125 -4.49 7.01 21.18
N VAL A 126 -5.61 6.79 21.87
CA VAL A 126 -5.63 6.60 23.32
C VAL A 126 -6.10 5.20 23.67
N PRO A 127 -5.35 4.48 24.52
CA PRO A 127 -5.80 3.20 25.05
C PRO A 127 -6.97 3.43 26.00
N ILE A 128 -8.05 2.66 25.81
CA ILE A 128 -9.25 2.70 26.66
C ILE A 128 -9.62 1.30 27.13
N LYS A 129 -10.36 1.19 28.23
CA LYS A 129 -10.96 -0.06 28.67
C LYS A 129 -12.46 -0.04 28.32
N ILE A 130 -12.92 -1.02 27.56
CA ILE A 130 -14.32 -1.15 27.15
C ILE A 130 -14.99 -2.18 28.06
N LYS A 131 -16.09 -1.75 28.72
CA LYS A 131 -16.89 -2.62 29.60
C LYS A 131 -17.37 -3.86 28.84
N GLY A 132 -17.03 -5.04 29.35
CA GLY A 132 -17.38 -6.34 28.75
C GLY A 132 -16.52 -6.80 27.56
N LYS A 133 -15.67 -5.94 26.97
CA LYS A 133 -14.83 -6.30 25.79
C LYS A 133 -13.33 -6.13 26.01
N GLY A 134 -12.89 -5.72 27.20
CA GLY A 134 -11.47 -5.65 27.56
C GLY A 134 -10.75 -4.42 27.01
N LYS A 135 -9.54 -4.59 26.49
CA LYS A 135 -8.70 -3.51 25.94
C LYS A 135 -9.31 -2.94 24.65
N GLY A 136 -9.20 -1.63 24.48
CA GLY A 136 -9.69 -0.91 23.32
C GLY A 136 -8.84 0.32 23.00
N VAL A 137 -9.14 0.93 21.87
CA VAL A 137 -8.50 2.15 21.41
C VAL A 137 -9.57 3.16 21.03
N LYS A 138 -9.31 4.44 21.34
CA LYS A 138 -10.10 5.59 20.92
C LYS A 138 -9.22 6.48 20.04
N LEU A 139 -9.80 6.99 18.96
CA LEU A 139 -9.20 8.04 18.16
C LEU A 139 -9.35 9.37 18.90
N LEU A 140 -8.24 10.01 19.25
CA LEU A 140 -8.21 11.43 19.53
C LEU A 140 -8.19 12.13 18.17
N GLU A 141 -9.04 13.12 17.98
CA GLU A 141 -9.13 13.86 16.72
C GLU A 141 -7.74 14.27 16.20
N GLU A 142 -7.47 13.97 14.92
CA GLU A 142 -6.39 14.61 14.19
C GLU A 142 -6.78 16.09 14.06
N GLU A 143 -5.98 16.99 14.64
CA GLU A 143 -5.96 18.40 14.24
C GLU A 143 -5.79 18.44 12.71
N GLU A 144 -6.68 19.18 12.06
CA GLU A 144 -6.58 19.57 10.66
C GLU A 144 -5.29 20.39 10.47
N GLU A 145 -4.29 19.84 9.78
CA GLU A 145 -3.25 20.60 9.07
C GLU A 145 -3.02 20.03 7.67
#